data_AF-A0A2E0AJK8-F1
#
_entry.id   AF-A0A2E0AJK8-F1
#
_cell.length_a   1.000
_cell.length_b   1.000
_cell.length_c   1.000
_cell.angle_alpha   90.00
_cell.angle_beta   90.00
_cell.angle_gamma   90.00
#
_symmetry.space_group_name_H-M   'P 1'
#
loop_
_entity.id
_entity.type
_entity.pdbx_description
1 polymer ?
#
loop_
_entity_poly.entity_id
_entity_poly.type
_entity_poly.pdbx_seq_one_letter_code
_entity_poly.pdbx_strand_id
1 'polypeptide(L)'
;MKTEHLHWQCISHCGACCRLCPEERVEALAALTEDQRQHYLSMVGEDGWCIHYDSGGRRCRIYEQRPLFCRVSELGAIFSVPVEQLDSFAISCCRQQIRSLYGGRSKVMRRFDRAQRSQ
;
A
#
# COMPACT_ATOMS: atom_id res chain seq x y z
N MET A 1 15.35 25.29 9.49
CA MET A 1 14.80 23.95 9.77
C MET A 1 15.24 23.04 8.62
N LYS A 2 16.01 21.98 8.87
CA LYS A 2 16.37 21.03 7.80
C LYS A 2 15.10 20.24 7.46
N THR A 3 14.56 20.44 6.26
CA THR A 3 13.47 19.61 5.74
C THR A 3 14.07 18.23 5.50
N GLU A 4 13.85 17.28 6.41
CA GLU A 4 14.17 15.87 6.14
C GLU A 4 13.24 15.39 5.02
N HIS A 5 13.78 15.26 3.81
CA HIS A 5 13.09 14.62 2.70
C HIS A 5 13.07 13.11 2.96
N LEU A 6 11.89 12.58 3.27
CA LEU A 6 11.67 11.15 3.36
C LEU A 6 11.57 10.58 1.94
N HIS A 7 12.18 9.43 1.71
CA HIS A 7 12.03 8.68 0.47
C HIS A 7 11.19 7.43 0.72
N TRP A 8 10.19 7.17 -0.12
CA TRP A 8 9.34 6.02 0.08
C TRP A 8 10.09 4.74 -0.30
N GLN A 9 10.09 3.76 0.61
CA GLN A 9 10.47 2.40 0.30
C GLN A 9 9.61 1.38 1.04
N CYS A 10 9.29 0.29 0.35
CA CYS A 10 8.59 -0.85 0.93
C CYS A 10 9.48 -1.62 1.91
N ILE A 11 8.88 -2.38 2.83
CA ILE A 11 9.60 -3.29 3.73
C ILE A 11 9.10 -4.73 3.58
N SER A 12 10.00 -5.69 3.78
CA SER A 12 9.65 -7.11 3.80
C SER A 12 8.79 -7.49 5.02
N HIS A 13 7.94 -8.49 4.84
CA HIS A 13 7.00 -9.00 5.85
C HIS A 13 5.99 -7.96 6.39
N CYS A 14 5.66 -6.94 5.59
CA CYS A 14 4.58 -6.00 5.90
C CYS A 14 3.21 -6.54 5.47
N GLY A 15 3.03 -6.88 4.19
CA GLY A 15 1.78 -7.46 3.68
C GLY A 15 0.54 -6.53 3.70
N ALA A 16 0.62 -5.34 4.30
CA ALA A 16 -0.55 -4.49 4.53
C ALA A 16 -1.26 -4.06 3.24
N CYS A 17 -0.53 -3.87 2.15
CA CYS A 17 -1.11 -3.53 0.85
C CYS A 17 -1.98 -4.64 0.25
N CYS A 18 -1.88 -5.88 0.74
CA CYS A 18 -2.71 -7.00 0.31
C CYS A 18 -4.04 -7.10 1.08
N ARG A 19 -4.31 -6.22 2.05
CA ARG A 19 -5.66 -6.04 2.58
C ARG A 19 -6.45 -5.21 1.56
N LEU A 20 -7.34 -5.88 0.83
CA LEU A 20 -8.08 -5.31 -0.29
C LEU A 20 -9.58 -5.12 -0.01
N CYS A 21 -10.03 -5.39 1.22
CA CYS A 21 -11.43 -5.23 1.65
C CYS A 21 -12.05 -3.91 1.14
N PRO A 22 -13.07 -3.98 0.24
CA PRO A 22 -13.67 -2.81 -0.39
C PRO A 22 -14.22 -1.79 0.61
N GLU A 23 -14.83 -2.28 1.68
CA GLU A 23 -15.45 -1.50 2.74
C GLU A 23 -14.42 -0.67 3.52
N GLU A 24 -13.18 -1.14 3.62
CA GLU A 24 -12.06 -0.46 4.27
C GLU A 24 -11.31 0.49 3.33
N ARG A 25 -11.60 0.42 2.01
CA ARG A 25 -10.79 1.04 0.95
C ARG A 25 -11.60 1.81 -0.07
N VAL A 26 -12.71 2.40 0.37
CA VAL A 26 -13.66 3.15 -0.47
C VAL A 26 -12.96 4.22 -1.33
N GLU A 27 -12.09 5.04 -0.74
CA GLU A 27 -11.35 6.08 -1.47
C GLU A 27 -10.41 5.50 -2.52
N ALA A 28 -9.75 4.38 -2.22
CA ALA A 28 -8.85 3.73 -3.16
C ALA A 28 -9.61 3.16 -4.35
N LEU A 29 -10.78 2.54 -4.12
CA LEU A 29 -11.64 2.09 -5.20
C LEU A 29 -12.14 3.27 -6.03
N ALA A 30 -12.62 4.35 -5.40
CA ALA A 30 -13.15 5.51 -6.11
C ALA A 30 -12.12 6.16 -7.06
N ALA A 31 -10.83 6.06 -6.76
CA ALA A 31 -9.76 6.57 -7.62
C ALA A 31 -9.45 5.69 -8.85
N LEU A 32 -9.93 4.44 -8.89
CA LEU A 32 -9.68 3.52 -10.01
C LEU A 32 -10.64 3.74 -11.17
N THR A 33 -10.17 3.44 -12.39
CA THR A 33 -11.04 3.26 -13.55
C THR A 33 -11.93 2.04 -13.37
N GLU A 34 -12.96 1.89 -14.20
CA GLU A 34 -13.88 0.75 -14.10
C GLU A 34 -13.16 -0.60 -14.30
N ASP A 35 -12.32 -0.72 -15.33
CA ASP A 35 -11.55 -1.95 -15.58
C ASP A 35 -10.59 -2.28 -14.42
N GLN A 36 -9.94 -1.26 -13.86
CA GLN A 36 -9.06 -1.42 -12.70
C GLN A 36 -9.84 -1.86 -11.47
N ARG A 37 -11.05 -1.32 -11.25
CA ARG A 37 -11.94 -1.66 -10.14
C ARG A 37 -12.42 -3.11 -10.26
N GLN A 38 -12.83 -3.55 -11.45
CA GLN A 38 -13.23 -4.93 -11.69
C GLN A 38 -12.07 -5.91 -11.45
N HIS A 39 -10.87 -5.58 -11.93
CA HIS A 39 -9.67 -6.38 -11.64
C HIS A 39 -9.35 -6.38 -10.14
N TYR A 40 -9.40 -5.23 -9.48
CA TYR A 40 -9.19 -5.15 -8.03
C TYR A 40 -10.15 -6.09 -7.29
N LEU A 41 -11.45 -6.02 -7.59
CA LEU A 41 -12.48 -6.80 -6.92
C LEU A 41 -12.34 -8.30 -7.18
N SER A 42 -11.93 -8.71 -8.38
CA SER A 42 -11.68 -10.13 -8.68
C SER A 42 -10.52 -10.73 -7.89
N MET A 43 -9.63 -9.88 -7.34
CA MET A 43 -8.53 -10.30 -6.48
C MET A 43 -8.89 -10.33 -4.99
N VAL A 44 -10.07 -9.86 -4.58
CA VAL A 44 -10.51 -9.85 -3.17
C VAL A 44 -11.10 -11.21 -2.81
N GLY A 45 -10.50 -11.89 -1.84
CA GLY A 45 -11.07 -13.09 -1.22
C GLY A 45 -12.21 -12.75 -0.27
N GLU A 46 -13.00 -13.75 0.11
CA GLU A 46 -14.17 -13.57 1.00
C GLU A 46 -13.81 -12.93 2.35
N ASP A 47 -12.58 -13.13 2.82
CA ASP A 47 -12.06 -12.56 4.05
C ASP A 47 -11.56 -11.13 3.89
N GLY A 48 -11.64 -10.55 2.68
CA GLY A 48 -11.16 -9.22 2.30
C GLY A 48 -9.65 -9.12 2.04
N TRP A 49 -8.91 -10.24 2.05
CA TRP A 49 -7.51 -10.27 1.64
C TRP A 49 -7.37 -10.55 0.15
N CYS A 50 -6.27 -10.09 -0.44
CA CYS A 50 -5.93 -10.46 -1.81
C CYS A 50 -5.76 -11.99 -1.91
N ILE A 51 -6.37 -12.63 -2.92
CA ILE A 51 -6.24 -14.07 -3.16
C ILE A 51 -4.78 -14.52 -3.38
N HIS A 52 -3.90 -13.61 -3.81
CA HIS A 52 -2.46 -13.88 -3.99
C HIS A 52 -1.62 -13.58 -2.75
N TYR A 53 -2.23 -13.18 -1.63
CA TYR A 53 -1.51 -12.95 -0.38
C TYR A 53 -0.98 -14.26 0.21
N ASP A 54 0.29 -14.27 0.59
CA ASP A 54 0.91 -15.31 1.41
C ASP A 54 0.89 -14.83 2.85
N SER A 55 -0.02 -15.35 3.67
CA SER A 55 -0.20 -14.95 5.06
C SER A 55 0.95 -15.38 5.97
N GLY A 56 1.61 -16.51 5.68
CA GLY A 56 2.79 -16.98 6.40
C GLY A 56 3.99 -16.08 6.15
N GLY A 57 4.26 -15.77 4.88
CA GLY A 57 5.34 -14.89 4.45
C GLY A 57 5.03 -13.39 4.58
N ARG A 58 3.77 -12.99 4.74
CA ARG A 58 3.28 -11.60 4.67
C ARG A 58 3.77 -10.86 3.44
N ARG A 59 3.59 -11.48 2.27
CA ARG A 59 4.03 -10.98 0.96
C ARG A 59 3.02 -11.32 -0.12
N CYS A 60 3.12 -10.64 -1.26
CA CYS A 60 2.35 -10.98 -2.44
C CYS A 60 3.07 -12.07 -3.23
N ARG A 61 2.35 -13.10 -3.70
CA ARG A 61 2.92 -14.20 -4.49
C ARG A 61 3.18 -13.83 -5.96
N ILE A 62 2.55 -12.78 -6.46
CA ILE A 62 2.68 -12.30 -7.85
C ILE A 62 3.44 -10.97 -7.92
N TYR A 63 4.50 -10.80 -7.12
CA TYR A 63 5.14 -9.49 -6.93
C TYR A 63 5.54 -8.80 -8.24
N GLU A 64 6.08 -9.57 -9.19
CA GLU A 64 6.49 -9.10 -10.52
C GLU A 64 5.31 -8.80 -11.44
N GLN A 65 4.22 -9.57 -11.33
CA GLN A 65 3.00 -9.43 -12.14
C GLN A 65 1.91 -8.57 -11.47
N ARG A 66 2.26 -7.82 -10.41
CA ARG A 66 1.28 -6.98 -9.71
C ARG A 66 0.57 -6.03 -10.68
N PRO A 67 -0.76 -5.91 -10.60
CA PRO A 67 -1.50 -4.87 -11.31
C PRO A 67 -1.02 -3.47 -10.92
N LEU A 68 -1.27 -2.49 -11.77
CA LEU A 68 -0.84 -1.10 -11.55
C LEU A 68 -1.35 -0.55 -10.22
N PHE A 69 -2.62 -0.79 -9.86
CA PHE A 69 -3.18 -0.34 -8.58
C PHE A 69 -2.54 -0.96 -7.33
N CYS A 70 -1.81 -2.08 -7.47
CA CYS A 70 -1.04 -2.67 -6.37
C CYS A 70 0.38 -2.12 -6.24
N ARG A 71 0.84 -1.32 -7.20
CA ARG A 71 2.19 -0.75 -7.23
C ARG A 71 2.16 0.66 -6.67
N VAL A 72 2.98 0.89 -5.65
CA VAL A 72 3.02 2.19 -4.98
C VAL A 72 3.60 3.29 -5.89
N SER A 73 4.45 2.93 -6.86
CA SER A 73 4.92 3.84 -7.90
C SER A 73 3.79 4.46 -8.72
N GLU A 74 2.65 3.77 -8.83
CA GLU A 74 1.50 4.20 -9.65
C GLU A 74 0.52 5.09 -8.87
N LEU A 75 0.72 5.29 -7.56
CA LEU A 75 -0.18 6.12 -6.75
C LEU A 75 -0.27 7.56 -7.28
N GLY A 76 0.81 8.09 -7.84
CA GLY A 76 0.83 9.43 -8.46
C GLY A 76 -0.19 9.55 -9.59
N ALA A 77 -0.22 8.55 -10.47
CA ALA A 77 -1.17 8.50 -11.58
C ALA A 77 -2.60 8.24 -11.09
N ILE A 78 -2.79 7.32 -10.15
CA ILE A 78 -4.11 6.91 -9.66
C ILE A 78 -4.80 8.05 -8.90
N PHE A 79 -4.06 8.77 -8.05
CA PHE A 79 -4.61 9.82 -7.18
C PHE A 79 -4.34 11.24 -7.69
N SER A 80 -3.79 11.39 -8.90
CA SER A 80 -3.39 12.69 -9.47
C SER A 80 -2.46 13.48 -8.53
N VAL A 81 -1.47 12.81 -7.93
CA VAL A 81 -0.52 13.42 -6.98
C VAL A 81 0.75 13.86 -7.73
N PRO A 82 1.21 15.12 -7.54
CA PRO A 82 2.46 15.59 -8.13
C PRO A 82 3.67 14.75 -7.70
N VAL A 83 4.66 14.61 -8.59
CA VAL A 83 5.86 13.77 -8.35
C VAL A 83 6.61 14.22 -7.09
N GLU A 84 6.66 15.52 -6.81
CA GLU A 84 7.35 16.10 -5.65
C GLU A 84 6.67 15.72 -4.32
N GLN A 85 5.42 15.26 -4.37
CA GLN A 85 4.62 14.84 -3.22
C GLN A 85 4.39 13.32 -3.17
N LEU A 86 4.87 12.57 -4.17
CA LEU A 86 4.60 11.14 -4.29
C LEU A 86 5.12 10.36 -3.09
N ASP A 87 6.35 10.62 -2.65
CA ASP A 87 6.95 9.93 -1.51
C ASP A 87 6.14 10.18 -0.21
N SER A 88 5.80 11.43 0.07
CA SER A 88 5.05 11.78 1.29
C SER A 88 3.64 11.18 1.28
N PHE A 89 2.97 11.19 0.12
CA PHE A 89 1.67 10.57 -0.09
C PHE A 89 1.73 9.05 0.09
N ALA A 90 2.66 8.38 -0.59
CA ALA A 90 2.87 6.93 -0.50
C ALA A 90 3.18 6.46 0.94
N ILE A 91 4.02 7.21 1.65
CA ILE A 91 4.31 6.97 3.08
C ILE A 91 3.04 7.09 3.91
N SER A 92 2.21 8.10 3.67
CA SER A 92 0.93 8.28 4.37
C SER A 92 -0.02 7.11 4.14
N CYS A 93 -0.23 6.71 2.87
CA CYS A 93 -1.07 5.56 2.52
C CYS A 93 -0.58 4.26 3.19
N CYS A 94 0.72 4.00 3.16
CA CYS A 94 1.31 2.82 3.80
C CYS A 94 1.13 2.87 5.33
N ARG A 95 1.32 4.03 5.96
CA ARG A 95 1.08 4.21 7.41
C ARG A 95 -0.37 3.93 7.78
N GLN A 96 -1.32 4.46 7.01
CA GLN A 96 -2.75 4.23 7.26
C GLN A 96 -3.08 2.73 7.22
N GLN A 97 -2.61 2.03 6.18
CA GLN A 97 -2.87 0.59 6.02
C GLN A 97 -2.19 -0.26 7.09
N ILE A 98 -0.92 0.01 7.38
CA ILE A 98 -0.19 -0.67 8.46
C ILE A 98 -0.86 -0.41 9.82
N ARG A 99 -1.35 0.82 10.06
CA ARG A 99 -2.03 1.18 11.31
C ARG A 99 -3.35 0.44 11.46
N SER A 100 -4.15 0.35 10.39
CA SER A 100 -5.43 -0.37 10.41
C SER A 100 -5.24 -1.84 10.79
N LEU A 101 -4.25 -2.50 10.18
CA LEU A 101 -4.03 -3.95 10.37
C LEU A 101 -3.26 -4.32 11.63
N TYR A 102 -2.20 -3.56 11.93
CA TYR A 102 -1.24 -3.95 12.97
C TYR A 102 -1.24 -3.00 14.16
N GLY A 103 -1.85 -1.83 14.04
CA GLY A 103 -1.81 -0.77 15.04
C GLY A 103 -0.64 0.21 14.86
N GLY A 104 -0.86 1.45 15.30
CA GLY A 104 0.11 2.56 15.13
C GLY A 104 1.40 2.42 15.93
N ARG A 105 1.43 1.58 16.97
CA ARG A 105 2.64 1.30 17.79
C ARG A 105 3.30 -0.04 17.43
N SER A 106 2.83 -0.70 16.37
CA SER A 106 3.30 -2.02 15.97
C SER A 106 4.79 -2.05 15.62
N LYS A 107 5.38 -3.24 15.68
CA LYS A 107 6.74 -3.46 15.17
C LYS A 107 6.82 -3.19 13.66
N VAL A 108 5.75 -3.46 12.91
CA VAL A 108 5.66 -3.19 11.46
C VAL A 108 5.73 -1.69 11.19
N MET A 109 4.92 -0.88 11.90
CA MET A 109 4.93 0.58 11.78
C MET A 109 6.31 1.16 12.06
N ARG A 110 6.93 0.78 13.19
CA ARG A 110 8.27 1.26 13.56
C ARG A 110 9.35 0.89 12.55
N ARG A 111 9.29 -0.34 11.98
CA ARG A 111 10.22 -0.76 10.92
C ARG A 111 10.00 0.04 9.63
N PHE A 112 8.75 0.26 9.25
CA PHE A 112 8.41 1.04 8.07
C PHE A 112 8.89 2.48 8.21
N ASP A 113 8.58 3.14 9.32
CA ASP A 113 8.98 4.52 9.60
C ASP A 113 10.50 4.72 9.69
N ARG A 114 11.24 3.69 10.13
CA ARG A 114 12.70 3.72 10.12
C ARG A 114 13.24 3.66 8.69
N ALA A 115 12.69 2.77 7.87
CA ALA A 115 13.13 2.61 6.48
C ALA A 115 12.99 3.92 5.70
N GLN A 116 11.95 4.73 5.92
CA GLN A 116 11.75 5.97 5.14
C GLN A 116 12.79 7.07 5.43
N ARG A 117 13.55 6.94 6.52
CA ARG A 117 14.59 7.90 6.94
C ARG A 117 16.00 7.46 6.56
N SER A 118 16.17 6.19 6.23
CA SER A 118 17.47 5.63 5.92
C SER A 118 17.78 5.85 4.44
N GLN A 119 18.48 6.95 4.15
CA GLN A 119 19.43 7.02 3.04
C GLN A 119 20.84 7.17 3.63
#